data_AF-A0A957TD94-F1
#
_entry.id   AF-A0A957TD94-F1
#
_cell.length_a   1.000
_cell.length_b   1.000
_cell.length_c   1.000
_cell.angle_alpha   90.00
_cell.angle_beta   90.00
_cell.angle_gamma   90.00
#
_symmetry.space_group_name_H-M   'P 1'
#
loop_
_entity.id
_entity.type
_entity.pdbx_description
1 polymer ?
#
loop_
_entity_poly.entity_id
_entity_poly.type
_entity_poly.pdbx_seq_one_letter_code
_entity_poly.pdbx_strand_id
1 'polypeptide(L)'
;MSSLADKLKSLGVKTADTLPTPPKADVRSIDSVVDGNFISSPRGETFITEQVYDKDYFHGGISPYSEFPLHVISQWAKDPRIADLPIHKFAFLDTETSGVSGGTGTYAFLVGAARFVDGKFTLQQFFLRDPAEEPAMLEALINFLAPCEGLVTFNGKSFDAPLLVTRYSLHRIPVPFKDYAHIDLLPLARRLWRDRLESRTLKYLEEHVMGFTRSSEEVPGYEVPWLYFDYLRTGDARPLGGVFYHNAMDVVAMAALLGHMSEILSDPYDGRVEHGLDFIALGKLFEDLGHWDEAARLYERGLELGLDESDFGVAVKRISILQKRRGDIDRAIELWKAAAKKGHIYAHIELAKYYEHKLRDVKSALKWTKSARTETEKADLPAYVRNHWLHEIDHRLERLMRKAGL
;
A
#
# COMPACT_ATOMS: atom_id res chain seq x y z
N MET A 1 32.65 -12.29 -63.79
CA MET A 1 32.93 -11.53 -62.55
C MET A 1 32.76 -12.49 -61.38
N SER A 2 33.75 -12.63 -60.48
CA SER A 2 33.59 -13.48 -59.30
C SER A 2 32.54 -12.89 -58.36
N SER A 3 31.69 -13.75 -57.79
CA SER A 3 30.65 -13.30 -56.86
C SER A 3 31.28 -12.82 -55.54
N LEU A 4 30.55 -11.99 -54.79
CA LEU A 4 30.97 -11.54 -53.46
C LEU A 4 31.25 -12.73 -52.53
N ALA A 5 30.46 -13.81 -52.66
CA ALA A 5 30.61 -15.04 -51.89
C ALA A 5 31.93 -15.77 -52.19
N ASP A 6 32.36 -15.78 -53.45
CA ASP A 6 33.63 -16.39 -53.87
C ASP A 6 34.83 -15.60 -53.34
N LYS A 7 34.72 -14.27 -53.31
CA LYS A 7 35.76 -13.39 -52.71
C LYS A 7 35.85 -13.60 -51.19
N LEU A 8 34.72 -13.72 -50.50
CA LEU A 8 34.68 -13.97 -49.04
C LEU A 8 35.28 -15.34 -48.68
N LYS A 9 34.98 -16.39 -49.45
CA LYS A 9 35.61 -17.71 -49.28
C LYS A 9 37.13 -17.66 -49.48
N SER A 10 37.62 -16.90 -50.46
CA SER A 10 39.06 -16.74 -50.71
C SER A 10 39.82 -16.00 -49.58
N LEU A 11 39.10 -15.24 -48.74
CA LEU A 11 39.63 -14.53 -47.57
C LEU A 11 39.53 -15.36 -46.27
N GLY A 12 39.15 -16.64 -46.35
CA GLY A 12 39.06 -17.54 -45.20
C GLY A 12 37.78 -17.36 -44.36
N VAL A 13 36.78 -16.64 -44.87
CA VAL A 13 35.47 -16.51 -44.20
C VAL A 13 34.74 -17.84 -44.29
N LYS A 14 34.56 -18.50 -43.14
CA LYS A 14 33.80 -19.74 -43.00
C LYS A 14 32.30 -19.44 -43.15
N THR A 15 31.62 -20.18 -44.02
CA THR A 15 30.16 -20.12 -44.14
C THR A 15 29.51 -20.79 -42.94
N ALA A 16 28.30 -20.36 -42.55
CA ALA A 16 27.60 -20.84 -41.37
C ALA A 16 27.50 -22.38 -41.29
N ASP A 17 27.39 -23.04 -42.44
CA ASP A 17 27.34 -24.52 -42.59
C ASP A 17 28.61 -25.26 -42.14
N THR A 18 29.71 -24.54 -41.90
CA THR A 18 31.01 -25.12 -41.49
C THR A 18 31.36 -24.83 -40.02
N LEU A 19 30.48 -24.14 -39.29
CA LEU A 19 30.62 -23.97 -37.85
C LEU A 19 30.02 -25.20 -37.15
N PRO A 20 30.72 -25.80 -36.16
CA PRO A 20 30.13 -26.86 -35.36
C PRO A 20 28.85 -26.32 -34.71
N THR A 21 27.74 -27.04 -34.86
CA THR A 21 26.50 -26.73 -34.14
C THR A 21 26.84 -26.73 -32.66
N PRO A 22 26.67 -25.61 -31.92
CA PRO A 22 26.91 -25.63 -30.49
C PRO A 22 26.06 -26.75 -29.88
N PRO A 23 26.58 -27.51 -28.91
CA PRO A 23 25.80 -28.53 -28.23
C PRO A 23 24.50 -27.88 -27.76
N LYS A 24 23.35 -28.50 -28.08
CA LYS A 24 22.06 -28.02 -27.56
C LYS A 24 22.21 -27.95 -26.05
N ALA A 25 22.18 -26.74 -25.51
CA ALA A 25 22.19 -26.56 -24.08
C ALA A 25 21.00 -27.35 -23.49
N ASP A 26 21.20 -27.93 -22.31
CA ASP A 26 20.13 -28.55 -21.53
C ASP A 26 19.22 -27.43 -21.00
N VAL A 27 18.32 -26.97 -21.88
CA VAL A 27 17.41 -25.86 -21.67
C VAL A 27 16.07 -26.43 -21.22
N ARG A 28 15.57 -25.97 -20.06
CA ARG A 28 14.25 -26.34 -19.58
C ARG A 28 13.21 -25.35 -20.08
N SER A 29 12.15 -25.86 -20.69
CA SER A 29 10.98 -25.08 -21.10
C SER A 29 10.15 -24.68 -19.88
N ILE A 30 9.32 -23.65 -20.03
CA ILE A 30 8.54 -23.10 -18.91
C ILE A 30 7.55 -24.12 -18.31
N ASP A 31 6.93 -24.95 -19.15
CA ASP A 31 6.01 -26.03 -18.76
C ASP A 31 6.68 -27.16 -17.97
N SER A 32 8.02 -27.23 -17.98
CA SER A 32 8.78 -28.15 -17.13
C SER A 32 9.20 -27.55 -15.77
N VAL A 33 8.98 -26.24 -15.57
CA VAL A 33 9.37 -25.49 -14.38
C VAL A 33 8.15 -25.08 -13.57
N VAL A 34 7.09 -24.66 -14.24
CA VAL A 34 5.83 -24.22 -13.62
C VAL A 34 4.67 -24.97 -14.27
N ASP A 35 3.74 -25.46 -13.46
CA ASP A 35 2.54 -26.15 -13.94
C ASP A 35 1.58 -25.15 -14.60
N GLY A 36 1.19 -25.43 -15.84
CA GLY A 36 0.40 -24.52 -16.66
C GLY A 36 0.07 -25.08 -18.04
N ASN A 37 -0.73 -24.34 -18.78
CA ASN A 37 -1.27 -24.75 -20.07
C ASN A 37 -1.04 -23.68 -21.14
N PHE A 38 -0.82 -24.14 -22.38
CA PHE A 38 -0.82 -23.27 -23.55
C PHE A 38 -2.25 -23.05 -24.03
N ILE A 39 -2.65 -21.78 -24.13
CA ILE A 39 -3.95 -21.38 -24.67
C ILE A 39 -3.73 -20.72 -26.02
N SER A 40 -4.31 -21.31 -27.07
CA SER A 40 -4.29 -20.75 -28.42
C SER A 40 -5.50 -19.84 -28.67
N SER A 41 -5.27 -18.72 -29.34
CA SER A 41 -6.29 -17.83 -29.85
C SER A 41 -5.97 -17.41 -31.29
N PRO A 42 -6.90 -16.74 -32.01
CA PRO A 42 -6.59 -16.17 -33.32
C PRO A 42 -5.43 -15.15 -33.31
N ARG A 43 -5.03 -14.65 -32.13
CA ARG A 43 -3.96 -13.68 -31.93
C ARG A 43 -2.60 -14.30 -31.57
N GLY A 44 -2.52 -15.62 -31.42
CA GLY A 44 -1.29 -16.34 -31.06
C GLY A 44 -1.52 -17.37 -29.96
N GLU A 45 -0.45 -17.71 -29.25
CA GLU A 45 -0.47 -18.63 -28.11
C GLU A 45 0.04 -17.90 -26.87
N THR A 46 -0.49 -18.24 -25.69
CA THR A 46 -0.01 -17.73 -24.41
C THR A 46 0.07 -18.88 -23.39
N PHE A 47 1.03 -18.81 -22.47
CA PHE A 47 1.17 -19.76 -21.37
C PHE A 47 0.50 -19.22 -20.11
N ILE A 48 -0.38 -20.02 -19.52
CA ILE A 48 -1.17 -19.63 -18.34
C ILE A 48 -1.03 -20.69 -17.25
N THR A 49 -0.74 -20.24 -16.05
CA THR A 49 -0.78 -21.06 -14.83
C THR A 49 -2.06 -20.79 -14.08
N GLU A 50 -2.54 -21.77 -13.30
CA GLU A 50 -3.70 -21.61 -12.43
C GLU A 50 -3.40 -22.18 -11.05
N GLN A 51 -3.72 -21.40 -10.02
CA GLN A 51 -3.64 -21.83 -8.63
C GLN A 51 -4.96 -21.50 -7.94
N VAL A 52 -5.46 -22.44 -7.14
CA VAL A 52 -6.72 -22.29 -6.41
C VAL A 52 -6.45 -22.39 -4.92
N TYR A 53 -6.80 -21.35 -4.19
CA TYR A 53 -6.70 -21.29 -2.74
C TYR A 53 -8.08 -21.53 -2.16
N ASP A 54 -8.27 -22.61 -1.39
CA ASP A 54 -9.53 -22.91 -0.71
C ASP A 54 -9.71 -22.08 0.58
N LYS A 55 -10.88 -22.15 1.20
CA LYS A 55 -11.22 -21.39 2.43
C LYS A 55 -10.31 -21.65 3.62
N ASP A 56 -9.68 -22.83 3.64
CA ASP A 56 -8.76 -23.24 4.71
C ASP A 56 -7.35 -22.66 4.52
N TYR A 57 -7.09 -21.96 3.41
CA TYR A 57 -5.83 -21.26 3.19
C TYR A 57 -5.74 -19.99 4.05
N PHE A 58 -4.58 -19.80 4.66
CA PHE A 58 -4.22 -18.59 5.38
C PHE A 58 -2.92 -18.02 4.82
N HIS A 59 -2.90 -16.70 4.65
CA HIS A 59 -1.71 -15.95 4.31
C HIS A 59 -1.11 -15.38 5.59
N GLY A 60 -0.16 -16.11 6.17
CA GLY A 60 0.27 -15.89 7.55
C GLY A 60 -0.87 -16.24 8.52
N GLY A 61 -1.24 -15.28 9.36
CA GLY A 61 -2.37 -15.41 10.29
C GLY A 61 -3.73 -14.94 9.71
N ILE A 62 -3.77 -14.47 8.47
CA ILE A 62 -4.96 -13.80 7.91
C ILE A 62 -5.56 -14.64 6.78
N SER A 63 -6.88 -14.84 6.83
CA SER A 63 -7.59 -15.48 5.74
C SER A 63 -7.82 -14.47 4.61
N PRO A 64 -7.58 -14.84 3.33
CA PRO A 64 -8.05 -14.04 2.20
C PRO A 64 -9.58 -14.12 2.03
N TYR A 65 -10.29 -14.89 2.85
CA TYR A 65 -11.75 -15.00 2.86
C TYR A 65 -12.35 -14.16 3.99
N SER A 66 -12.34 -12.84 3.81
CA SER A 66 -13.06 -11.91 4.68
C SER A 66 -14.51 -11.74 4.23
N GLU A 67 -15.37 -11.16 5.08
CA GLU A 67 -16.65 -10.61 4.63
C GLU A 67 -16.49 -9.35 3.77
N PHE A 68 -15.30 -8.73 3.80
CA PHE A 68 -14.95 -7.52 3.08
C PHE A 68 -15.98 -6.39 3.30
N PRO A 69 -16.13 -5.84 4.53
CA PRO A 69 -16.95 -4.66 4.75
C PRO A 69 -16.32 -3.41 4.10
N LEU A 70 -16.61 -3.19 2.81
CA LEU A 70 -15.95 -2.18 1.99
C LEU A 70 -16.50 -0.75 2.17
N HIS A 71 -17.47 -0.52 3.06
CA HIS A 71 -18.13 0.78 3.21
C HIS A 71 -17.16 1.93 3.54
N VAL A 72 -16.29 1.74 4.53
CA VAL A 72 -15.31 2.77 4.93
C VAL A 72 -14.26 2.98 3.84
N ILE A 73 -13.82 1.91 3.17
CA ILE A 73 -12.89 1.97 2.04
C ILE A 73 -13.51 2.75 0.87
N SER A 74 -14.79 2.52 0.57
CA SER A 74 -15.55 3.25 -0.45
C SER A 74 -15.61 4.75 -0.16
N GLN A 75 -15.92 5.14 1.09
CA GLN A 75 -15.91 6.56 1.49
C GLN A 75 -14.52 7.19 1.36
N TRP A 76 -13.48 6.49 1.82
CA TRP A 76 -12.09 6.95 1.73
C TRP A 76 -11.62 7.10 0.28
N ALA A 77 -11.92 6.11 -0.57
CA ALA A 77 -11.59 6.11 -1.98
C ALA A 77 -12.44 7.11 -2.80
N LYS A 78 -13.53 7.63 -2.21
CA LYS A 78 -14.53 8.50 -2.85
C LYS A 78 -15.16 7.86 -4.08
N ASP A 79 -15.41 6.56 -4.02
CA ASP A 79 -16.06 5.79 -5.09
C ASP A 79 -17.15 4.90 -4.48
N PRO A 80 -18.44 5.28 -4.60
CA PRO A 80 -19.55 4.55 -3.98
C PRO A 80 -19.71 3.14 -4.54
N ARG A 81 -19.28 2.90 -5.79
CA ARG A 81 -19.37 1.59 -6.45
C ARG A 81 -18.63 0.50 -5.68
N ILE A 82 -17.58 0.87 -4.94
CA ILE A 82 -16.80 -0.06 -4.12
C ILE A 82 -17.66 -0.74 -3.04
N ALA A 83 -18.61 -0.01 -2.44
CA ALA A 83 -19.44 -0.56 -1.37
C ALA A 83 -20.56 -1.47 -1.92
N ASP A 84 -21.01 -1.23 -3.15
CA ASP A 84 -22.14 -1.92 -3.76
C ASP A 84 -21.75 -3.21 -4.49
N LEU A 85 -20.47 -3.36 -4.83
CA LEU A 85 -19.96 -4.52 -5.56
C LEU A 85 -19.62 -5.67 -4.59
N PRO A 86 -20.11 -6.89 -4.83
CA PRO A 86 -19.68 -8.06 -4.07
C PRO A 86 -18.23 -8.44 -4.44
N ILE A 87 -17.49 -9.05 -3.50
CA ILE A 87 -16.04 -9.31 -3.69
C ILE A 87 -15.71 -10.15 -4.94
N HIS A 88 -16.59 -11.06 -5.37
CA HIS A 88 -16.38 -11.87 -6.58
C HIS A 88 -16.40 -11.06 -7.89
N LYS A 89 -16.79 -9.78 -7.84
CA LYS A 89 -16.70 -8.83 -8.95
C LYS A 89 -15.38 -8.06 -8.97
N PHE A 90 -14.50 -8.27 -8.00
CA PHE A 90 -13.17 -7.66 -7.98
C PHE A 90 -12.12 -8.65 -8.52
N ALA A 91 -11.22 -8.13 -9.34
CA ALA A 91 -9.97 -8.79 -9.67
C ALA A 91 -8.80 -8.17 -8.88
N PHE A 92 -7.93 -9.01 -8.34
CA PHE A 92 -6.66 -8.62 -7.73
C PHE A 92 -5.58 -8.75 -8.79
N LEU A 93 -4.83 -7.69 -9.06
CA LEU A 93 -3.90 -7.65 -10.19
C LEU A 93 -2.53 -7.09 -9.80
N ASP A 94 -1.50 -7.79 -10.23
CA ASP A 94 -0.10 -7.42 -10.07
C ASP A 94 0.69 -7.79 -11.34
N THR A 95 1.72 -7.02 -11.69
CA THR A 95 2.52 -7.25 -12.91
C THR A 95 4.01 -7.28 -12.64
N GLU A 96 4.70 -8.21 -13.29
CA GLU A 96 6.14 -8.18 -13.45
C GLU A 96 6.53 -7.54 -14.77
N THR A 97 7.51 -6.64 -14.70
CA THR A 97 7.83 -5.77 -15.83
C THR A 97 9.26 -5.94 -16.29
N SER A 98 9.49 -5.82 -17.59
CA SER A 98 10.83 -5.93 -18.19
C SER A 98 11.71 -4.68 -17.92
N GLY A 99 11.26 -3.74 -17.10
CA GLY A 99 12.04 -2.54 -16.79
C GLY A 99 11.30 -1.53 -15.93
N VAL A 100 12.07 -0.78 -15.13
CA VAL A 100 11.57 0.13 -14.09
C VAL A 100 10.97 1.46 -14.58
N SER A 101 11.13 1.83 -15.86
CA SER A 101 10.87 3.20 -16.33
C SER A 101 9.55 3.42 -17.10
N GLY A 102 8.61 2.46 -17.10
CA GLY A 102 7.23 2.65 -17.61
C GLY A 102 7.11 3.16 -19.07
N GLY A 103 8.17 3.06 -19.87
CA GLY A 103 8.17 3.52 -21.26
C GLY A 103 7.46 2.54 -22.19
N THR A 104 7.22 2.94 -23.44
CA THR A 104 6.58 2.09 -24.45
C THR A 104 7.34 0.79 -24.76
N GLY A 105 8.63 0.71 -24.39
CA GLY A 105 9.46 -0.48 -24.50
C GLY A 105 9.37 -1.44 -23.31
N THR A 106 8.68 -1.07 -22.22
CA THR A 106 8.44 -1.96 -21.07
C THR A 106 7.29 -2.89 -21.38
N TYR A 107 7.51 -4.20 -21.17
CA TYR A 107 6.49 -5.24 -21.24
C TYR A 107 6.05 -5.61 -19.82
N ALA A 108 4.77 -5.91 -19.64
CA ALA A 108 4.29 -6.70 -18.52
C ALA A 108 4.47 -8.16 -18.94
N PHE A 109 5.58 -8.80 -18.54
CA PHE A 109 5.90 -10.14 -19.05
C PHE A 109 5.25 -11.24 -18.22
N LEU A 110 4.82 -10.94 -17.00
CA LEU A 110 3.97 -11.79 -16.19
C LEU A 110 2.87 -10.90 -15.62
N VAL A 111 1.62 -11.28 -15.82
CA VAL A 111 0.47 -10.63 -15.18
C VAL A 111 -0.20 -11.65 -14.28
N GLY A 112 -0.15 -11.42 -12.97
CA GLY A 112 -0.93 -12.19 -12.01
C GLY A 112 -2.30 -11.54 -11.85
N ALA A 113 -3.36 -12.31 -12.03
CA ALA A 113 -4.72 -11.86 -11.77
C ALA A 113 -5.51 -12.93 -11.00
N ALA A 114 -6.17 -12.54 -9.91
CA ALA A 114 -7.01 -13.44 -9.14
C ALA A 114 -8.42 -12.89 -8.92
N ARG A 115 -9.40 -13.78 -8.80
CA ARG A 115 -10.78 -13.43 -8.42
C ARG A 115 -11.45 -14.61 -7.73
N PHE A 116 -12.56 -14.35 -7.05
CA PHE A 116 -13.37 -15.42 -6.48
C PHE A 116 -14.25 -16.07 -7.56
N VAL A 117 -14.09 -17.37 -7.78
CA VAL A 117 -14.87 -18.20 -8.71
C VAL A 117 -15.47 -19.36 -7.92
N ASP A 118 -16.80 -19.50 -7.94
CA ASP A 118 -17.53 -20.55 -7.22
C ASP A 118 -17.13 -20.71 -5.74
N GLY A 119 -16.84 -19.57 -5.09
CA GLY A 119 -16.45 -19.51 -3.68
C GLY A 119 -15.00 -19.92 -3.40
N LYS A 120 -14.16 -20.05 -4.43
CA LYS A 120 -12.72 -20.28 -4.35
C LYS A 120 -11.93 -19.08 -4.87
N PHE A 121 -10.76 -18.80 -4.31
CA PHE A 121 -9.87 -17.74 -4.78
C PHE A 121 -8.95 -18.32 -5.85
N THR A 122 -9.23 -18.00 -7.11
CA THR A 122 -8.52 -18.52 -8.28
C THR A 122 -7.56 -17.46 -8.80
N LEU A 123 -6.27 -17.76 -8.76
CA LEU A 123 -5.19 -16.99 -9.36
C LEU A 123 -4.85 -17.60 -10.72
N GLN A 124 -4.77 -16.76 -11.76
CA GLN A 124 -4.14 -17.10 -13.02
C GLN A 124 -2.95 -16.16 -13.27
N GLN A 125 -1.87 -16.72 -13.81
CA GLN A 125 -0.71 -15.92 -14.22
C GLN A 125 -0.51 -16.06 -15.73
N PHE A 126 -0.50 -14.93 -16.43
CA PHE A 126 -0.39 -14.84 -17.88
C PHE A 126 1.06 -14.49 -18.23
N PHE A 127 1.78 -15.42 -18.84
CA PHE A 127 3.21 -15.27 -19.12
C PHE A 127 3.51 -15.02 -20.59
N LEU A 128 4.38 -14.04 -20.83
CA LEU A 128 4.88 -13.64 -22.14
C LEU A 128 6.22 -14.35 -22.41
N ARG A 129 6.21 -15.45 -23.17
CA ARG A 129 7.46 -16.17 -23.48
C ARG A 129 8.26 -15.47 -24.57
N ASP A 130 7.54 -14.94 -25.56
CA ASP A 130 8.07 -14.15 -26.67
C ASP A 130 7.23 -12.88 -26.82
N PRO A 131 7.83 -11.70 -27.06
CA PRO A 131 7.08 -10.46 -27.29
C PRO A 131 5.98 -10.55 -28.35
N ALA A 132 6.10 -11.43 -29.34
CA ALA A 132 5.07 -11.67 -30.36
C ALA A 132 3.78 -12.28 -29.80
N GLU A 133 3.81 -12.89 -28.60
CA GLU A 133 2.67 -13.53 -27.93
C GLU A 133 1.79 -12.53 -27.17
N GLU A 134 2.24 -11.28 -27.00
CA GLU A 134 1.54 -10.29 -26.17
C GLU A 134 0.07 -10.07 -26.57
N PRO A 135 -0.31 -10.01 -27.85
CA PRO A 135 -1.73 -9.92 -28.24
C PRO A 135 -2.59 -11.07 -27.70
N ALA A 136 -2.07 -12.30 -27.67
CA ALA A 136 -2.77 -13.47 -27.16
C ALA A 136 -2.86 -13.44 -25.62
N MET A 137 -1.78 -13.05 -24.95
CA MET A 137 -1.73 -12.87 -23.49
C MET A 137 -2.75 -11.80 -23.02
N LEU A 138 -2.80 -10.66 -23.69
CA LEU A 138 -3.74 -9.58 -23.38
C LEU A 138 -5.21 -9.99 -23.63
N GLU A 139 -5.48 -10.77 -24.69
CA GLU A 139 -6.82 -11.32 -24.95
C GLU A 139 -7.24 -12.32 -23.87
N ALA A 140 -6.33 -13.19 -23.43
CA ALA A 140 -6.60 -14.12 -22.34
C ALA A 140 -6.89 -13.39 -21.02
N LEU A 141 -6.14 -12.33 -20.71
CA LEU A 141 -6.38 -11.49 -19.55
C LEU A 141 -7.77 -10.80 -19.62
N ILE A 142 -8.18 -10.29 -20.79
CA ILE A 142 -9.53 -9.75 -21.00
C ILE A 142 -10.59 -10.79 -20.64
N ASN A 143 -10.45 -12.01 -21.13
CA ASN A 143 -11.42 -13.08 -20.88
C ASN A 143 -11.51 -13.42 -19.39
N PHE A 144 -10.38 -13.44 -18.68
CA PHE A 144 -10.37 -13.69 -17.24
C PHE A 144 -11.02 -12.56 -16.44
N LEU A 145 -10.77 -11.30 -16.84
CA LEU A 145 -11.33 -10.11 -16.19
C LEU A 145 -12.80 -9.85 -16.54
N ALA A 146 -13.31 -10.38 -17.65
CA ALA A 146 -14.65 -10.07 -18.18
C ALA A 146 -15.81 -10.11 -17.15
N PRO A 147 -15.83 -11.02 -16.15
CA PRO A 147 -16.90 -11.04 -15.14
C PRO A 147 -16.79 -9.94 -14.06
N CYS A 148 -15.66 -9.25 -14.00
CA CYS A 148 -15.32 -8.26 -12.97
C CYS A 148 -15.78 -6.85 -13.34
N GLU A 149 -15.93 -6.03 -12.30
CA GLU A 149 -16.33 -4.62 -12.34
C GLU A 149 -15.46 -3.76 -11.40
N GLY A 150 -14.57 -4.40 -10.64
CA GLY A 150 -13.62 -3.77 -9.74
C GLY A 150 -12.21 -4.33 -9.88
N LEU A 151 -11.21 -3.49 -9.59
CA LEU A 151 -9.80 -3.84 -9.57
C LEU A 151 -9.22 -3.54 -8.18
N VAL A 152 -8.41 -4.45 -7.67
CA VAL A 152 -7.61 -4.29 -6.44
C VAL A 152 -6.15 -4.44 -6.83
N THR A 153 -5.33 -3.46 -6.48
CA THR A 153 -3.89 -3.47 -6.77
C THR A 153 -3.09 -2.92 -5.61
N PHE A 154 -1.81 -3.21 -5.55
CA PHE A 154 -0.88 -2.57 -4.62
C PHE A 154 0.01 -1.58 -5.39
N ASN A 155 -0.27 -0.28 -5.28
CA ASN A 155 0.37 0.78 -6.08
C ASN A 155 0.01 0.78 -7.58
N GLY A 156 -0.90 -0.08 -8.03
CA GLY A 156 -1.20 -0.27 -9.45
C GLY A 156 -1.93 0.88 -10.14
N LYS A 157 -2.49 1.86 -9.42
CA LYS A 157 -2.99 3.09 -10.07
C LYS A 157 -1.86 3.88 -10.73
N SER A 158 -0.65 3.79 -10.19
CA SER A 158 0.51 4.54 -10.68
C SER A 158 1.46 3.71 -11.56
N PHE A 159 1.32 2.38 -11.58
CA PHE A 159 2.24 1.47 -12.24
C PHE A 159 1.53 0.46 -13.15
N ASP A 160 0.90 -0.58 -12.59
CA ASP A 160 0.34 -1.71 -13.34
C ASP A 160 -0.75 -1.30 -14.35
N ALA A 161 -1.75 -0.54 -13.91
CA ALA A 161 -2.87 -0.16 -14.77
C ALA A 161 -2.42 0.77 -15.92
N PRO A 162 -1.63 1.85 -15.69
CA PRO A 162 -1.06 2.65 -16.78
C PRO A 162 -0.21 1.84 -17.77
N LEU A 163 0.59 0.89 -17.29
CA LEU A 163 1.40 0.01 -18.14
C LEU A 163 0.49 -0.82 -19.06
N LEU A 164 -0.48 -1.53 -18.48
CA LEU A 164 -1.43 -2.35 -19.25
C LEU A 164 -2.25 -1.51 -20.23
N VAL A 165 -2.73 -0.33 -19.84
CA VAL A 165 -3.41 0.62 -20.75
C VAL A 165 -2.54 0.92 -21.97
N THR A 166 -1.24 1.14 -21.77
CA THR A 166 -0.29 1.37 -22.85
C THR A 166 -0.16 0.13 -23.74
N ARG A 167 -0.04 -1.07 -23.16
CA ARG A 167 0.07 -2.33 -23.91
C ARG A 167 -1.17 -2.59 -24.76
N TYR A 168 -2.37 -2.47 -24.19
CA TYR A 168 -3.64 -2.57 -24.91
C TYR A 168 -3.72 -1.56 -26.06
N SER A 169 -3.33 -0.32 -25.81
CA SER A 169 -3.38 0.76 -26.82
C SER A 169 -2.44 0.50 -28.00
N LEU A 170 -1.22 0.01 -27.74
CA LEU A 170 -0.25 -0.34 -28.79
C LEU A 170 -0.77 -1.45 -29.72
N HIS A 171 -1.50 -2.42 -29.16
CA HIS A 171 -2.13 -3.51 -29.92
C HIS A 171 -3.51 -3.17 -30.48
N ARG A 172 -4.00 -1.94 -30.27
CA ARG A 172 -5.35 -1.47 -30.64
C ARG A 172 -6.46 -2.36 -30.07
N ILE A 173 -6.25 -2.85 -28.87
CA ILE A 173 -7.21 -3.65 -28.11
C ILE A 173 -7.89 -2.71 -27.09
N PRO A 174 -9.23 -2.76 -26.92
CA PRO A 174 -9.91 -1.99 -25.89
C PRO A 174 -9.43 -2.36 -24.48
N VAL A 175 -9.25 -1.37 -23.62
CA VAL A 175 -8.86 -1.59 -22.21
C VAL A 175 -10.05 -2.18 -21.44
N PRO A 176 -9.95 -3.40 -20.88
CA PRO A 176 -11.09 -4.08 -20.27
C PRO A 176 -11.55 -3.44 -18.95
N PHE A 177 -10.63 -2.82 -18.20
CA PHE A 177 -10.89 -2.27 -16.87
C PHE A 177 -11.07 -0.75 -16.85
N LYS A 178 -11.33 -0.12 -18.00
CA LYS A 178 -11.43 1.35 -18.12
C LYS A 178 -12.44 1.97 -17.15
N ASP A 179 -13.56 1.29 -16.94
CA ASP A 179 -14.68 1.79 -16.12
C ASP A 179 -14.76 1.10 -14.75
N TYR A 180 -13.77 0.30 -14.36
CA TYR A 180 -13.80 -0.43 -13.08
C TYR A 180 -13.74 0.53 -11.88
N ALA A 181 -14.36 0.11 -10.78
CA ALA A 181 -14.00 0.65 -9.46
C ALA A 181 -12.57 0.21 -9.14
N HIS A 182 -11.72 1.07 -8.57
CA HIS A 182 -10.32 0.71 -8.35
C HIS A 182 -9.86 1.01 -6.93
N ILE A 183 -9.58 -0.04 -6.17
CA ILE A 183 -8.97 0.01 -4.84
C ILE A 183 -7.46 -0.13 -4.99
N ASP A 184 -6.72 0.93 -4.63
CA ASP A 184 -5.27 0.85 -4.50
C ASP A 184 -4.93 0.78 -3.01
N LEU A 185 -4.29 -0.32 -2.61
CA LEU A 185 -4.04 -0.63 -1.20
C LEU A 185 -2.87 0.18 -0.62
N LEU A 186 -1.91 0.61 -1.43
CA LEU A 186 -0.70 1.28 -0.90
C LEU A 186 -1.02 2.64 -0.25
N PRO A 187 -1.85 3.53 -0.84
CA PRO A 187 -2.21 4.78 -0.17
C PRO A 187 -2.95 4.56 1.16
N LEU A 188 -3.80 3.53 1.26
CA LEU A 188 -4.49 3.19 2.50
C LEU A 188 -3.50 2.60 3.52
N ALA A 189 -2.62 1.69 3.11
CA ALA A 189 -1.57 1.14 3.96
C ALA A 189 -0.67 2.24 4.55
N ARG A 190 -0.27 3.22 3.73
CA ARG A 190 0.49 4.40 4.17
C ARG A 190 -0.27 5.31 5.12
N ARG A 191 -1.59 5.21 5.16
CA ARG A 191 -2.42 5.99 6.07
C ARG A 191 -2.59 5.29 7.41
N LEU A 192 -2.66 3.96 7.39
CA LEU A 192 -2.85 3.13 8.58
C LEU A 192 -1.55 2.88 9.35
N TRP A 193 -0.42 2.70 8.66
CA TRP A 193 0.79 2.18 9.31
C TRP A 193 2.05 3.02 9.16
N ARG A 194 1.98 4.23 8.56
CA ARG A 194 3.19 5.07 8.38
C ARG A 194 3.86 5.48 9.69
N ASP A 195 3.07 5.72 10.72
CA ASP A 195 3.61 6.20 12.00
C ASP A 195 4.25 5.04 12.80
N ARG A 196 3.84 3.79 12.56
CA ARG A 196 4.37 2.60 13.24
C ARG A 196 5.46 1.86 12.46
N LEU A 197 5.28 1.68 11.15
CA LEU A 197 6.10 0.81 10.31
C LEU A 197 7.11 1.59 9.47
N GLU A 198 8.36 1.12 9.48
CA GLU A 198 9.47 1.73 8.74
C GLU A 198 9.24 1.71 7.22
N SER A 199 8.67 0.60 6.72
CA SER A 199 8.32 0.40 5.32
C SER A 199 6.83 0.05 5.15
N ARG A 200 6.31 0.34 3.94
CA ARG A 200 4.97 -0.07 3.49
C ARG A 200 5.07 -0.78 2.14
N THR A 201 6.16 -1.51 1.90
CA THR A 201 6.21 -2.49 0.81
C THR A 201 5.30 -3.66 1.17
N LEU A 202 4.72 -4.34 0.17
CA LEU A 202 3.78 -5.43 0.42
C LEU A 202 4.42 -6.53 1.27
N LYS A 203 5.63 -6.96 0.92
CA LYS A 203 6.45 -7.88 1.72
C LYS A 203 6.66 -7.47 3.19
N TYR A 204 6.83 -6.18 3.45
CA TYR A 204 7.01 -5.71 4.83
C TYR A 204 5.69 -5.76 5.61
N LEU A 205 4.55 -5.49 4.95
CA LEU A 205 3.22 -5.62 5.54
C LEU A 205 2.85 -7.08 5.77
N GLU A 206 3.18 -7.99 4.86
CA GLU A 206 3.04 -9.44 5.07
C GLU A 206 3.70 -9.86 6.39
N GLU A 207 4.95 -9.47 6.60
CA GLU A 207 5.70 -9.84 7.80
C GLU A 207 5.16 -9.17 9.08
N HIS A 208 4.94 -7.86 9.06
CA HIS A 208 4.69 -7.05 10.27
C HIS A 208 3.20 -6.82 10.59
N VAL A 209 2.31 -7.14 9.66
CA VAL A 209 0.85 -7.04 9.84
C VAL A 209 0.19 -8.41 9.73
N MET A 210 0.62 -9.26 8.80
CA MET A 210 0.00 -10.57 8.56
C MET A 210 0.74 -11.72 9.23
N GLY A 211 1.96 -11.50 9.73
CA GLY A 211 2.80 -12.55 10.31
C GLY A 211 3.25 -13.59 9.28
N PHE A 212 3.39 -13.19 8.01
CA PHE A 212 3.79 -14.08 6.92
C PHE A 212 5.23 -13.81 6.48
N THR A 213 6.03 -14.87 6.36
CA THR A 213 7.38 -14.82 5.78
C THR A 213 7.40 -15.69 4.53
N ARG A 214 7.77 -15.10 3.39
CA ARG A 214 7.88 -15.81 2.11
C ARG A 214 8.96 -16.91 2.17
N SER A 215 8.77 -17.96 1.37
CA SER A 215 9.68 -19.11 1.27
C SER A 215 11.05 -18.74 0.68
N SER A 216 11.98 -19.69 0.68
CA SER A 216 13.29 -19.57 0.03
C SER A 216 13.25 -19.55 -1.50
N GLU A 217 12.08 -19.82 -2.11
CA GLU A 217 11.89 -19.75 -3.56
C GLU A 217 11.70 -18.31 -4.05
N GLU A 218 11.48 -17.38 -3.12
CA GLU A 218 11.32 -15.95 -3.39
C GLU A 218 12.58 -15.35 -4.03
N VAL A 219 12.39 -14.67 -5.17
CA VAL A 219 13.43 -13.85 -5.78
C VAL A 219 13.32 -12.38 -5.32
N PRO A 220 14.43 -11.65 -5.18
CA PRO A 220 14.37 -10.22 -4.94
C PRO A 220 13.74 -9.50 -6.15
N GLY A 221 12.71 -8.68 -5.92
CA GLY A 221 11.97 -8.01 -7.00
C GLY A 221 12.84 -7.17 -7.97
N TYR A 222 13.99 -6.65 -7.50
CA TYR A 222 14.92 -5.91 -8.38
C TYR A 222 15.67 -6.80 -9.39
N GLU A 223 15.73 -8.12 -9.16
CA GLU A 223 16.36 -9.10 -10.06
C GLU A 223 15.39 -9.60 -11.13
N VAL A 224 14.09 -9.51 -10.88
CA VAL A 224 13.02 -10.06 -11.73
C VAL A 224 13.14 -9.64 -13.21
N PRO A 225 13.37 -8.35 -13.56
CA PRO A 225 13.56 -7.97 -14.96
C PRO A 225 14.77 -8.65 -15.61
N TRP A 226 15.87 -8.82 -14.86
CA TRP A 226 17.09 -9.44 -15.37
C TRP A 226 16.91 -10.94 -15.63
N LEU A 227 16.20 -11.64 -14.74
CA LEU A 227 15.86 -13.06 -14.92
C LEU A 227 15.04 -13.29 -16.19
N TYR A 228 14.09 -12.41 -16.48
CA TYR A 228 13.33 -12.47 -17.73
C TYR A 228 14.18 -12.23 -18.98
N PHE A 229 15.08 -11.24 -18.96
CA PHE A 229 16.00 -11.03 -20.08
C PHE A 229 16.97 -12.19 -20.29
N ASP A 230 17.44 -12.82 -19.21
CA ASP A 230 18.30 -14.00 -19.31
C ASP A 230 17.55 -15.18 -19.91
N TYR A 231 16.28 -15.38 -19.52
CA TYR A 231 15.39 -16.35 -20.15
C TYR A 231 15.22 -16.10 -21.65
N LEU A 232 14.93 -14.86 -22.09
CA LEU A 232 14.79 -14.54 -23.51
C LEU A 232 16.07 -14.82 -24.32
N ARG A 233 17.25 -14.70 -23.69
CA ARG A 233 18.55 -14.92 -24.33
C ARG A 233 18.93 -16.40 -24.38
N THR A 234 18.63 -17.15 -23.34
CA THR A 234 19.11 -18.53 -23.14
C THR A 234 18.06 -19.58 -23.46
N GLY A 235 16.78 -19.22 -23.39
CA GLY A 235 15.62 -20.10 -23.41
C GLY A 235 15.38 -20.85 -22.10
N ASP A 236 16.25 -20.70 -21.08
CA ASP A 236 16.21 -21.52 -19.86
C ASP A 236 15.25 -20.92 -18.82
N ALA A 237 14.13 -21.61 -18.60
CA ALA A 237 13.06 -21.14 -17.72
C ALA A 237 13.31 -21.43 -16.23
N ARG A 238 14.37 -22.17 -15.85
CA ARG A 238 14.62 -22.55 -14.44
C ARG A 238 14.54 -21.37 -13.45
N PRO A 239 15.11 -20.19 -13.73
CA PRO A 239 15.06 -19.06 -12.79
C PRO A 239 13.67 -18.42 -12.67
N LEU A 240 12.76 -18.69 -13.62
CA LEU A 240 11.43 -18.09 -13.62
C LEU A 240 10.51 -18.68 -12.56
N GLY A 241 10.76 -19.90 -12.05
CA GLY A 241 9.93 -20.50 -11.00
C GLY A 241 9.76 -19.56 -9.79
N GLY A 242 10.85 -18.92 -9.34
CA GLY A 242 10.80 -17.94 -8.26
C GLY A 242 10.09 -16.63 -8.62
N VAL A 243 10.12 -16.23 -9.89
CA VAL A 243 9.36 -15.05 -10.39
C VAL A 243 7.85 -15.32 -10.35
N PHE A 244 7.42 -16.51 -10.78
CA PHE A 244 6.02 -16.92 -10.67
C PHE A 244 5.56 -17.00 -9.21
N TYR A 245 6.41 -17.53 -8.33
CA TYR A 245 6.13 -17.56 -6.89
C TYR A 245 5.97 -16.14 -6.32
N HIS A 246 6.88 -15.21 -6.63
CA HIS A 246 6.83 -13.81 -6.17
C HIS A 246 5.50 -13.14 -6.53
N ASN A 247 5.17 -13.15 -7.83
CA ASN A 247 3.94 -12.56 -8.33
C ASN A 247 2.68 -13.23 -7.75
N ALA A 248 2.70 -14.56 -7.56
CA ALA A 248 1.59 -15.25 -6.91
C ALA A 248 1.39 -14.79 -5.46
N MET A 249 2.48 -14.65 -4.70
CA MET A 249 2.42 -14.16 -3.32
C MET A 249 1.92 -12.73 -3.25
N ASP A 250 2.37 -11.83 -4.13
CA ASP A 250 1.86 -10.45 -4.17
C ASP A 250 0.35 -10.40 -4.43
N VAL A 251 -0.17 -11.19 -5.38
CA VAL A 251 -1.61 -11.22 -5.66
C VAL A 251 -2.42 -11.75 -4.48
N VAL A 252 -1.96 -12.84 -3.86
CA VAL A 252 -2.65 -13.43 -2.70
C VAL A 252 -2.60 -12.52 -1.47
N ALA A 253 -1.45 -11.88 -1.23
CA ALA A 253 -1.28 -10.94 -0.13
C ALA A 253 -2.22 -9.74 -0.24
N MET A 254 -2.55 -9.27 -1.44
CA MET A 254 -3.53 -8.20 -1.63
C MET A 254 -4.94 -8.59 -1.17
N ALA A 255 -5.37 -9.84 -1.37
CA ALA A 255 -6.67 -10.31 -0.90
C ALA A 255 -6.72 -10.36 0.63
N ALA A 256 -5.69 -10.94 1.26
CA ALA A 256 -5.54 -10.94 2.71
C ALA A 256 -5.47 -9.50 3.28
N LEU A 257 -4.69 -8.61 2.65
CA LEU A 257 -4.53 -7.22 3.08
C LEU A 257 -5.83 -6.45 2.99
N LEU A 258 -6.57 -6.57 1.87
CA LEU A 258 -7.86 -5.90 1.70
C LEU A 258 -8.85 -6.38 2.76
N GLY A 259 -8.91 -7.70 2.99
CA GLY A 259 -9.75 -8.30 4.03
C GLY A 259 -9.44 -7.72 5.39
N HIS A 260 -8.18 -7.79 5.82
CA HIS A 260 -7.72 -7.23 7.09
C HIS A 260 -8.01 -5.74 7.22
N MET A 261 -7.67 -4.92 6.22
CA MET A 261 -7.96 -3.48 6.21
C MET A 261 -9.46 -3.21 6.36
N SER A 262 -10.30 -3.94 5.64
CA SER A 262 -11.75 -3.74 5.70
C SER A 262 -12.30 -4.10 7.08
N GLU A 263 -11.82 -5.18 7.69
CA GLU A 263 -12.24 -5.61 9.04
C GLU A 263 -11.83 -4.60 10.11
N ILE A 264 -10.56 -4.17 10.15
CA ILE A 264 -10.11 -3.18 11.15
C ILE A 264 -10.74 -1.80 10.95
N LEU A 265 -11.21 -1.49 9.74
CA LEU A 265 -11.98 -0.27 9.49
C LEU A 265 -13.44 -0.42 9.88
N SER A 266 -13.99 -1.63 9.87
CA SER A 266 -15.38 -1.89 10.24
C SER A 266 -15.56 -2.06 11.75
N ASP A 267 -14.68 -2.83 12.40
CA ASP A 267 -14.63 -3.00 13.85
C ASP A 267 -13.18 -2.90 14.36
N PRO A 268 -12.70 -1.68 14.63
CA PRO A 268 -11.36 -1.45 15.17
C PRO A 268 -11.07 -2.08 16.55
N TYR A 269 -12.11 -2.57 17.26
CA TYR A 269 -12.02 -2.95 18.68
C TYR A 269 -12.08 -4.45 18.93
N ASP A 270 -12.20 -5.26 17.88
CA ASP A 270 -12.33 -6.71 17.92
C ASP A 270 -11.05 -7.48 18.32
N GLY A 271 -9.94 -6.75 18.52
CA GLY A 271 -8.65 -7.30 18.92
C GLY A 271 -7.62 -7.42 17.78
N ARG A 272 -8.00 -7.18 16.52
CA ARG A 272 -7.04 -7.18 15.39
C ARG A 272 -6.07 -6.00 15.42
N VAL A 273 -6.47 -4.88 16.03
CA VAL A 273 -5.62 -3.70 16.22
C VAL A 273 -5.02 -3.75 17.61
N GLU A 274 -3.71 -3.99 17.68
CA GLU A 274 -3.00 -4.15 18.96
C GLU A 274 -2.18 -2.90 19.35
N HIS A 275 -1.80 -2.08 18.37
CA HIS A 275 -0.86 -0.98 18.59
C HIS A 275 -1.58 0.35 18.76
N GLY A 276 -1.16 1.14 19.76
CA GLY A 276 -1.71 2.47 20.00
C GLY A 276 -1.59 3.40 18.79
N LEU A 277 -0.47 3.35 18.06
CA LEU A 277 -0.27 4.16 16.85
C LEU A 277 -1.22 3.81 15.71
N ASP A 278 -1.63 2.54 15.59
CA ASP A 278 -2.60 2.12 14.58
C ASP A 278 -4.00 2.67 14.93
N PHE A 279 -4.37 2.70 16.21
CA PHE A 279 -5.58 3.40 16.68
C PHE A 279 -5.52 4.91 16.41
N ILE A 280 -4.36 5.56 16.60
CA ILE A 280 -4.19 6.98 16.25
C ILE A 280 -4.34 7.20 14.75
N ALA A 281 -3.80 6.32 13.92
CA ALA A 281 -3.92 6.38 12.47
C ALA A 281 -5.37 6.19 12.00
N LEU A 282 -6.09 5.22 12.57
CA LEU A 282 -7.53 5.05 12.37
C LEU A 282 -8.30 6.29 12.82
N GLY A 283 -7.99 6.87 13.98
CA GLY A 283 -8.61 8.11 14.46
C GLY A 283 -8.45 9.26 13.47
N LYS A 284 -7.24 9.45 12.90
CA LYS A 284 -6.99 10.41 11.81
C LYS A 284 -7.81 10.09 10.56
N LEU A 285 -7.98 8.80 10.26
CA LEU A 285 -8.79 8.36 9.13
C LEU A 285 -10.26 8.77 9.29
N PHE A 286 -10.87 8.42 10.41
CA PHE A 286 -12.27 8.73 10.72
C PHE A 286 -12.51 10.23 10.92
N GLU A 287 -11.52 10.98 11.42
CA GLU A 287 -11.57 12.44 11.52
C GLU A 287 -11.77 13.07 10.14
N ASP A 288 -10.95 12.68 9.15
CA ASP A 288 -11.03 13.21 7.78
C ASP A 288 -12.30 12.77 7.03
N LEU A 289 -12.88 11.62 7.41
CA LEU A 289 -14.19 11.17 6.90
C LEU A 289 -15.37 11.89 7.56
N GLY A 290 -15.14 12.65 8.63
CA GLY A 290 -16.19 13.36 9.37
C GLY A 290 -16.88 12.53 10.45
N HIS A 291 -16.39 11.33 10.73
CA HIS A 291 -16.90 10.45 11.79
C HIS A 291 -16.27 10.83 13.14
N TRP A 292 -16.65 11.99 13.66
CA TRP A 292 -15.97 12.63 14.80
C TRP A 292 -16.10 11.85 16.12
N ASP A 293 -17.23 11.20 16.36
CA ASP A 293 -17.41 10.39 17.57
C ASP A 293 -16.51 9.15 17.55
N GLU A 294 -16.43 8.47 16.41
CA GLU A 294 -15.53 7.32 16.22
C GLU A 294 -14.07 7.73 16.33
N ALA A 295 -13.69 8.82 15.66
CA ALA A 295 -12.33 9.36 15.71
C ALA A 295 -11.91 9.67 17.16
N ALA A 296 -12.81 10.23 17.99
CA ALA A 296 -12.53 10.49 19.38
C ALA A 296 -12.28 9.19 20.17
N ARG A 297 -13.15 8.17 20.02
CA ARG A 297 -12.99 6.88 20.69
C ARG A 297 -11.67 6.19 20.29
N LEU A 298 -11.33 6.22 19.01
CA LEU A 298 -10.07 5.67 18.48
C LEU A 298 -8.85 6.37 19.09
N TYR A 299 -8.87 7.71 19.18
CA TYR A 299 -7.79 8.45 19.83
C TYR A 299 -7.66 8.12 21.32
N GLU A 300 -8.76 8.00 22.06
CA GLU A 300 -8.74 7.60 23.46
C GLU A 300 -8.12 6.21 23.62
N ARG A 301 -8.55 5.26 22.79
CA ARG A 301 -8.02 3.90 22.82
C ARG A 301 -6.52 3.86 22.51
N GLY A 302 -6.07 4.62 21.52
CA GLY A 302 -4.65 4.72 21.19
C GLY A 302 -3.80 5.30 22.34
N LEU A 303 -4.34 6.27 23.08
CA LEU A 303 -3.68 6.85 24.26
C LEU A 303 -3.62 5.88 25.46
N GLU A 304 -4.64 5.03 25.63
CA GLU A 304 -4.68 4.00 26.69
C GLU A 304 -3.61 2.93 26.52
N LEU A 305 -3.27 2.58 25.28
CA LEU A 305 -2.27 1.54 24.97
C LEU A 305 -0.83 2.00 25.15
N GLY A 306 -0.63 3.27 25.50
CA GLY A 306 0.69 3.87 25.67
C GLY A 306 1.30 4.27 24.33
N LEU A 307 1.72 5.52 24.26
CA LEU A 307 2.47 6.08 23.14
C LEU A 307 3.79 6.62 23.65
N ASP A 308 4.78 6.72 22.77
CA ASP A 308 5.97 7.49 23.06
C ASP A 308 5.62 8.97 23.32
N GLU A 309 6.57 9.72 23.87
CA GLU A 309 6.31 11.10 24.29
C GLU A 309 5.92 12.01 23.11
N SER A 310 6.58 11.85 21.95
CA SER A 310 6.30 12.63 20.74
C SER A 310 4.89 12.40 20.21
N ASP A 311 4.50 11.14 20.06
CA ASP A 311 3.22 10.74 19.48
C ASP A 311 2.06 11.00 20.43
N PHE A 312 2.29 10.87 21.74
CA PHE A 312 1.34 11.26 22.77
C PHE A 312 0.94 12.73 22.62
N GLY A 313 1.90 13.63 22.45
CA GLY A 313 1.64 15.06 22.29
C GLY A 313 0.80 15.38 21.05
N VAL A 314 1.10 14.73 19.92
CA VAL A 314 0.36 14.88 18.66
C VAL A 314 -1.06 14.36 18.79
N ALA A 315 -1.22 13.16 19.35
CA ALA A 315 -2.52 12.54 19.60
C ALA A 315 -3.39 13.43 20.50
N VAL A 316 -2.87 13.85 21.67
CA VAL A 316 -3.59 14.73 22.63
C VAL A 316 -4.03 16.04 21.97
N LYS A 317 -3.18 16.66 21.15
CA LYS A 317 -3.54 17.88 20.43
C LYS A 317 -4.75 17.66 19.53
N ARG A 318 -4.81 16.57 18.76
CA ARG A 318 -5.93 16.26 17.86
C ARG A 318 -7.21 15.96 18.63
N ILE A 319 -7.18 15.02 19.58
CA ILE A 319 -8.37 14.65 20.34
C ILE A 319 -8.93 15.84 21.14
N SER A 320 -8.10 16.70 21.71
CA SER A 320 -8.61 17.83 22.49
C SER A 320 -9.32 18.89 21.64
N ILE A 321 -8.89 19.07 20.37
CA ILE A 321 -9.63 19.89 19.40
C ILE A 321 -10.97 19.24 19.07
N LEU A 322 -10.99 17.92 18.90
CA LEU A 322 -12.19 17.15 18.60
C LEU A 322 -13.20 17.18 19.76
N GLN A 323 -12.74 16.99 21.00
CA GLN A 323 -13.58 17.06 22.19
C GLN A 323 -14.20 18.45 22.38
N LYS A 324 -13.45 19.53 22.10
CA LYS A 324 -14.02 20.88 22.06
C LYS A 324 -15.12 21.04 21.02
N ARG A 325 -15.01 20.40 19.84
CA ARG A 325 -16.06 20.42 18.81
C ARG A 325 -17.30 19.63 19.22
N ARG A 326 -17.11 18.52 19.95
CA ARG A 326 -18.18 17.70 20.51
C ARG A 326 -18.87 18.33 21.73
N GLY A 327 -18.30 19.39 22.28
CA GLY A 327 -18.80 20.07 23.47
C GLY A 327 -18.32 19.47 24.80
N ASP A 328 -17.54 18.39 24.76
CA ASP A 328 -16.94 17.74 25.94
C ASP A 328 -15.64 18.45 26.36
N ILE A 329 -15.80 19.62 26.96
CA ILE A 329 -14.66 20.43 27.40
C ILE A 329 -13.94 19.77 28.59
N ASP A 330 -14.67 19.06 29.45
CA ASP A 330 -14.09 18.43 30.64
C ASP A 330 -13.07 17.36 30.26
N ARG A 331 -13.40 16.51 29.28
CA ARG A 331 -12.45 15.52 28.76
C ARG A 331 -11.23 16.16 28.12
N ALA A 332 -11.41 17.26 27.37
CA ALA A 332 -10.28 18.01 26.80
C ALA A 332 -9.33 18.54 27.88
N ILE A 333 -9.87 19.00 29.02
CA ILE A 333 -9.07 19.50 30.15
C ILE A 333 -8.26 18.38 30.80
N GLU A 334 -8.85 17.20 30.99
CA GLU A 334 -8.12 16.04 31.52
C GLU A 334 -6.92 15.68 30.64
N LEU A 335 -7.15 15.62 29.33
CA LEU A 335 -6.11 15.34 28.34
C LEU A 335 -5.01 16.42 28.35
N TRP A 336 -5.37 17.70 28.45
CA TRP A 336 -4.37 18.76 28.59
C TRP A 336 -3.61 18.68 29.92
N LYS A 337 -4.26 18.34 31.03
CA LYS A 337 -3.56 18.16 32.31
C LYS A 337 -2.56 17.01 32.22
N ALA A 338 -2.94 15.90 31.59
CA ALA A 338 -2.04 14.77 31.38
C ALA A 338 -0.85 15.14 30.49
N ALA A 339 -1.08 15.87 29.39
CA ALA A 339 -0.02 16.34 28.51
C ALA A 339 0.87 17.41 29.14
N ALA A 340 0.31 18.31 29.96
CA ALA A 340 1.09 19.32 30.68
C ALA A 340 2.03 18.68 31.70
N LYS A 341 1.63 17.59 32.36
CA LYS A 341 2.52 16.81 33.25
C LYS A 341 3.72 16.20 32.53
N LYS A 342 3.58 15.93 31.22
CA LYS A 342 4.66 15.47 30.34
C LYS A 342 5.37 16.63 29.61
N GLY A 343 5.27 17.87 30.10
CA GLY A 343 6.01 19.00 29.52
C GLY A 343 5.49 19.53 28.17
N HIS A 344 4.37 19.04 27.64
CA HIS A 344 3.86 19.52 26.35
C HIS A 344 3.38 20.98 26.44
N ILE A 345 4.08 21.89 25.77
CA ILE A 345 3.86 23.34 25.78
C ILE A 345 2.42 23.72 25.36
N TYR A 346 1.90 23.10 24.29
CA TYR A 346 0.55 23.35 23.78
C TYR A 346 -0.52 23.14 24.86
N ALA A 347 -0.38 22.09 25.69
CA ALA A 347 -1.36 21.75 26.71
C ALA A 347 -1.42 22.82 27.83
N HIS A 348 -0.27 23.37 28.21
CA HIS A 348 -0.20 24.49 29.15
C HIS A 348 -0.92 25.74 28.61
N ILE A 349 -0.78 26.02 27.31
CA ILE A 349 -1.42 27.17 26.67
C ILE A 349 -2.94 26.99 26.58
N GLU A 350 -3.43 25.81 26.22
CA GLU A 350 -4.88 25.55 26.19
C GLU A 350 -5.50 25.59 27.61
N LEU A 351 -4.81 25.07 28.63
CA LEU A 351 -5.25 25.24 30.02
C LEU A 351 -5.30 26.72 30.41
N ALA A 352 -4.28 27.51 30.06
CA ALA A 352 -4.29 28.96 30.31
C ALA A 352 -5.48 29.65 29.63
N LYS A 353 -5.77 29.33 28.36
CA LYS A 353 -6.94 29.84 27.63
C LYS A 353 -8.25 29.45 28.30
N TYR A 354 -8.37 28.20 28.77
CA TYR A 354 -9.56 27.72 29.46
C TYR A 354 -9.82 28.49 30.76
N TYR A 355 -8.82 28.59 31.65
CA TYR A 355 -8.96 29.32 32.91
C TYR A 355 -9.23 30.82 32.67
N GLU A 356 -8.60 31.43 31.65
CA GLU A 356 -8.82 32.83 31.31
C GLU A 356 -10.23 33.10 30.77
N HIS A 357 -10.67 32.34 29.77
CA HIS A 357 -11.85 32.69 28.99
C HIS A 357 -13.14 32.04 29.50
N LYS A 358 -13.07 30.81 30.02
CA LYS A 358 -14.24 30.07 30.50
C LYS A 358 -14.48 30.29 31.99
N LEU A 359 -13.45 30.12 32.82
CA LEU A 359 -13.58 30.26 34.28
C LEU A 359 -13.33 31.70 34.78
N ARG A 360 -12.75 32.56 33.94
CA ARG A 360 -12.33 33.93 34.31
C ARG A 360 -11.38 33.95 35.53
N ASP A 361 -10.63 32.87 35.73
CA ASP A 361 -9.61 32.74 36.77
C ASP A 361 -8.25 33.16 36.21
N VAL A 362 -7.95 34.44 36.38
CA VAL A 362 -6.69 35.05 35.93
C VAL A 362 -5.47 34.44 36.64
N LYS A 363 -5.61 34.02 37.90
CA LYS A 363 -4.51 33.48 38.70
C LYS A 363 -4.06 32.12 38.17
N SER A 364 -5.01 31.22 37.92
CA SER A 364 -4.70 29.92 37.30
C SER A 364 -4.21 30.08 35.86
N ALA A 365 -4.78 31.02 35.09
CA ALA A 365 -4.30 31.32 33.75
C ALA A 365 -2.84 31.80 33.73
N LEU A 366 -2.45 32.67 34.67
CA LEU A 366 -1.06 33.11 34.85
C LEU A 366 -0.14 31.95 35.23
N LYS A 367 -0.58 31.07 36.14
CA LYS A 367 0.19 29.89 36.55
C LYS A 367 0.52 29.01 35.35
N TRP A 368 -0.48 28.68 34.54
CA TRP A 368 -0.28 27.84 33.35
C TRP A 368 0.55 28.53 32.26
N THR A 369 0.38 29.84 32.07
CA THR A 369 1.18 30.61 31.10
C THR A 369 2.66 30.68 31.51
N LYS A 370 2.95 30.88 32.80
CA LYS A 370 4.32 30.84 33.34
C LYS A 370 4.93 29.44 33.19
N SER A 371 4.16 28.39 33.49
CA SER A 371 4.59 27.01 33.30
C SER A 371 4.90 26.72 31.83
N ALA A 372 4.07 27.19 30.88
CA ALA A 372 4.34 27.06 29.45
C ALA A 372 5.68 27.70 29.05
N ARG A 373 5.97 28.89 29.60
CA ARG A 373 7.24 29.59 29.37
C ARG A 373 8.44 28.75 29.84
N THR A 374 8.38 28.27 31.09
CA THR A 374 9.45 27.44 31.66
C THR A 374 9.70 26.17 30.85
N GLU A 375 8.65 25.48 30.40
CA GLU A 375 8.81 24.29 29.56
C GLU A 375 9.38 24.63 28.18
N THR A 376 9.01 25.78 27.61
CA THR A 376 9.56 26.28 26.32
C THR A 376 11.06 26.60 26.44
N GLU A 377 11.50 27.17 27.56
CA GLU A 377 12.90 27.51 27.82
C GLU A 377 13.77 26.25 28.04
N LYS A 378 13.21 25.20 28.65
CA LYS A 378 13.90 23.92 28.86
C LYS A 378 13.93 23.02 27.63
N ALA A 379 12.92 23.10 26.77
CA ALA A 379 12.77 22.20 25.64
C ALA A 379 13.87 22.40 24.59
N ASP A 380 14.39 21.29 24.08
CA ASP A 380 15.32 21.27 22.95
C ASP A 380 14.55 21.47 21.63
N LEU A 381 14.27 22.74 21.34
CA LEU A 381 13.53 23.17 20.16
C LEU A 381 14.42 23.97 19.22
N PRO A 382 14.22 23.86 17.89
CA PRO A 382 14.81 24.78 16.94
C PRO A 382 14.48 26.23 17.30
N ALA A 383 15.45 27.14 17.15
CA ALA A 383 15.33 28.53 17.59
C ALA A 383 14.06 29.24 17.06
N TYR A 384 13.67 28.96 15.81
CA TYR A 384 12.46 29.54 15.22
C TYR A 384 11.18 29.08 15.93
N VAL A 385 11.08 27.80 16.32
CA VAL A 385 9.92 27.25 17.06
C VAL A 385 9.87 27.82 18.47
N ARG A 386 11.02 27.87 19.14
CA ARG A 386 11.15 28.45 20.48
C ARG A 386 10.71 29.92 20.48
N ASN A 387 11.19 30.72 19.53
CA ASN A 387 10.83 32.13 19.43
C ASN A 387 9.34 32.34 19.14
N HIS A 388 8.75 31.48 18.29
CA HIS A 388 7.31 31.52 18.03
C HIS A 388 6.49 31.29 19.31
N TRP A 389 6.82 30.24 20.08
CA TRP A 389 6.13 29.94 21.34
C TRP A 389 6.33 31.04 22.38
N LEU A 390 7.57 31.49 22.60
CA LEU A 390 7.87 32.55 23.56
C LEU A 390 7.09 33.84 23.22
N HIS A 391 7.03 34.22 21.95
CA HIS A 391 6.25 35.39 21.53
C HIS A 391 4.75 35.26 21.86
N GLU A 392 4.12 34.11 21.59
CA GLU A 392 2.71 33.89 21.97
C GLU A 392 2.51 33.90 23.49
N ILE A 393 3.43 33.27 24.23
CA ILE A 393 3.38 33.11 25.68
C ILE A 393 3.58 34.48 26.38
N ASP A 394 4.56 35.26 25.95
CA ASP A 394 4.87 36.57 26.53
C ASP A 394 3.74 37.57 26.29
N HIS A 395 3.18 37.60 25.06
CA HIS A 395 2.01 38.43 24.77
C HIS A 395 0.79 38.05 25.67
N ARG A 396 0.60 36.76 25.95
CA ARG A 396 -0.44 36.30 26.88
C ARG A 396 -0.13 36.70 28.33
N LEU A 397 1.12 36.58 28.76
CA LEU A 397 1.60 36.97 30.08
C LEU A 397 1.34 38.44 30.36
N GLU A 398 1.74 39.33 29.45
CA GLU A 398 1.50 40.78 29.55
C GLU A 398 0.00 41.10 29.64
N ARG A 399 -0.82 40.43 28.81
CA ARG A 399 -2.28 40.60 28.85
C ARG A 399 -2.88 40.15 30.17
N LEU A 400 -2.43 39.04 30.72
CA LEU A 400 -2.92 38.50 31.98
C LEU A 400 -2.43 39.28 33.20
N MET A 401 -1.19 39.79 33.18
CA MET A 401 -0.65 40.68 34.23
C MET A 401 -1.47 41.97 34.33
N ARG A 402 -1.76 42.62 33.20
CA ARG A 402 -2.66 43.79 33.17
C ARG A 402 -4.04 43.49 33.76
N LYS A 403 -4.63 42.32 33.45
CA LYS A 403 -5.92 41.89 34.02
C LYS A 403 -5.85 41.59 35.52
N ALA A 404 -4.70 41.17 36.01
CA ALA A 404 -4.46 40.90 37.43
C ALA A 404 -4.12 42.18 38.23
N GLY A 405 -3.91 43.32 37.55
CA GLY A 405 -3.44 44.56 38.17
C GLY A 405 -1.97 44.49 38.61
N LEU A 406 -1.16 43.68 37.92
CA LEU A 406 0.27 43.46 38.16
C LEU A 406 1.14 44.06 37.07
#